data_AF-A0AAV7M2W0-F1
#
_entry.id   AF-A0AAV7M2W0-F1
#
_cell.length_a   1.000
_cell.length_b   1.000
_cell.length_c   1.000
_cell.angle_alpha   90.00
_cell.angle_beta   90.00
_cell.angle_gamma   90.00
#
_symmetry.space_group_name_H-M   'P 1'
#
loop_
_entity.id
_entity.type
_entity.pdbx_description
1 polymer ?
#
loop_
_entity_poly.entity_id
_entity_poly.type
_entity_poly.pdbx_seq_one_letter_code
_entity_poly.pdbx_strand_id
1 'polypeptide(L)'
;MADQAQETSMDHILQEISAVGRRLEGMDSIMASLTEETKSMLLDIAGFQSQVTSLEQRVTTVEAHATSSQDRDQELLYFCSKLIDLEDKSHRDNILFLGFPENIEGADIHSYLKETLPKLTGLTFDPPGVSKSA
;
A
#
# COMPACT_ATOMS: atom_id res chain seq x y z
N MET A 1 -40.44 -85.24 -5.73
CA MET A 1 -40.15 -84.32 -4.60
C MET A 1 -38.71 -83.80 -4.64
N ALA A 2 -37.68 -84.64 -4.77
CA ALA A 2 -36.29 -84.16 -4.90
C ALA A 2 -36.05 -83.26 -6.14
N ASP A 3 -36.67 -83.60 -7.28
CA ASP A 3 -36.52 -82.87 -8.55
C ASP A 3 -37.11 -81.44 -8.50
N GLN A 4 -38.29 -81.29 -7.91
CA GLN A 4 -38.92 -79.98 -7.68
C GLN A 4 -38.16 -79.10 -6.69
N ALA A 5 -37.50 -79.71 -5.69
CA ALA A 5 -36.65 -78.98 -4.75
C ALA A 5 -35.34 -78.49 -5.41
N GLN A 6 -34.82 -79.26 -6.36
CA GLN A 6 -33.63 -78.89 -7.13
C GLN A 6 -33.93 -77.81 -8.18
N GLU A 7 -35.11 -77.86 -8.82
CA GLU A 7 -35.60 -76.85 -9.76
C GLU A 7 -35.84 -75.50 -9.07
N THR A 8 -36.51 -75.49 -7.91
CA THR A 8 -36.69 -74.26 -7.12
C THR A 8 -35.38 -73.67 -6.58
N SER A 9 -34.40 -74.51 -6.24
CA SER A 9 -33.07 -74.04 -5.85
C SER A 9 -32.31 -73.38 -7.00
N MET A 10 -32.48 -73.87 -8.24
CA MET A 10 -31.84 -73.27 -9.42
C MET A 10 -32.47 -71.92 -9.76
N ASP A 11 -33.79 -71.81 -9.72
CA ASP A 11 -34.51 -70.55 -9.98
C ASP A 11 -34.11 -69.44 -9.00
N HIS A 12 -33.96 -69.77 -7.72
CA HIS A 12 -33.48 -68.82 -6.71
C HIS A 12 -32.06 -68.34 -7.01
N ILE A 13 -31.15 -69.22 -7.45
CA ILE A 13 -29.79 -68.85 -7.84
C ILE A 13 -29.80 -67.90 -9.05
N LEU A 14 -30.61 -68.20 -10.08
CA LEU A 14 -30.75 -67.34 -11.25
C LEU A 14 -31.31 -65.95 -10.91
N GLN A 15 -32.24 -65.90 -9.95
CA GLN A 15 -32.80 -64.64 -9.46
C GLN A 15 -31.75 -63.79 -8.72
N GLU A 16 -30.93 -64.41 -7.86
CA GLU A 16 -29.83 -63.74 -7.18
C GLU A 16 -28.75 -63.26 -8.16
N ILE A 17 -28.36 -64.07 -9.13
CA ILE A 17 -27.41 -63.66 -10.19
C ILE A 17 -27.95 -62.46 -10.96
N SER A 18 -29.23 -62.46 -11.30
CA SER A 18 -29.88 -61.33 -11.97
C SER A 18 -29.91 -60.07 -11.11
N ALA A 19 -30.12 -60.23 -9.79
CA ALA A 19 -30.07 -59.11 -8.84
C ALA A 19 -28.65 -58.53 -8.71
N VAL A 20 -27.62 -59.40 -8.68
CA VAL A 20 -26.22 -58.99 -8.71
C VAL A 20 -25.88 -58.26 -10.00
N GLY A 21 -26.34 -58.75 -11.16
CA GLY A 21 -26.15 -58.10 -12.46
C GLY A 21 -26.68 -56.66 -12.48
N ARG A 22 -27.92 -56.46 -12.03
CA ARG A 22 -28.52 -55.11 -11.93
C ARG A 22 -27.75 -54.19 -10.98
N ARG A 23 -27.21 -54.73 -9.87
CA ARG A 23 -26.39 -53.96 -8.93
C ARG A 23 -25.07 -53.54 -9.55
N LEU A 24 -24.43 -54.42 -10.34
CA LEU A 24 -23.20 -54.11 -11.08
C LEU A 24 -23.43 -53.01 -12.12
N GLU A 25 -24.52 -53.09 -12.90
CA GLU A 25 -24.90 -52.04 -13.85
C GLU A 25 -25.12 -50.68 -13.15
N GLY A 26 -25.75 -50.70 -11.97
CA GLY A 26 -25.91 -49.50 -11.14
C GLY A 26 -24.57 -48.95 -10.63
N MET A 27 -23.64 -49.81 -10.24
CA MET A 27 -22.28 -49.41 -9.85
C MET A 27 -21.51 -48.80 -11.01
N ASP A 28 -21.58 -49.38 -12.21
CA ASP A 28 -20.95 -48.84 -13.41
C ASP A 28 -21.45 -47.42 -13.73
N SER A 29 -22.75 -47.20 -13.60
CA SER A 29 -23.34 -45.86 -13.78
C SER A 29 -22.83 -44.86 -12.74
N ILE A 30 -22.71 -45.25 -11.47
CA ILE A 30 -22.20 -44.38 -10.40
C ILE A 30 -20.72 -44.06 -10.63
N MET A 31 -19.93 -45.05 -11.03
CA MET A 31 -18.51 -44.87 -11.34
C MET A 31 -18.30 -43.93 -12.53
N ALA A 32 -19.13 -44.04 -13.56
CA ALA A 32 -19.10 -43.12 -14.70
C ALA A 32 -19.37 -41.67 -14.25
N SER A 33 -20.41 -41.44 -13.44
CA SER A 33 -20.74 -40.11 -12.91
C SER A 33 -19.63 -39.55 -12.02
N LEU A 34 -19.07 -40.35 -11.10
CA LEU A 34 -17.95 -39.94 -10.25
C LEU A 34 -16.71 -39.58 -11.06
N THR A 35 -16.43 -40.32 -12.13
CA THR A 35 -15.31 -40.03 -13.02
C THR A 35 -15.49 -38.66 -13.68
N GLU A 36 -16.71 -38.33 -14.11
CA GLU A 36 -17.00 -37.06 -14.74
C GLU A 36 -16.94 -35.89 -13.75
N GLU A 37 -17.51 -36.05 -12.56
CA GLU A 37 -17.43 -35.06 -11.48
C GLU A 37 -15.98 -34.81 -11.06
N THR A 38 -15.16 -35.86 -10.99
CA THR A 38 -13.72 -35.74 -10.70
C THR A 38 -12.98 -34.95 -11.77
N LYS A 39 -13.29 -35.15 -13.05
CA LYS A 39 -12.70 -34.34 -14.14
C LYS A 39 -13.12 -32.89 -14.04
N SER A 40 -14.39 -32.61 -13.76
CA SER A 40 -14.88 -31.25 -13.57
C SER A 40 -14.14 -30.56 -12.43
N MET A 41 -13.99 -31.23 -11.28
CA MET A 41 -13.23 -30.69 -10.15
C MET A 41 -11.76 -30.41 -10.50
N LEU A 42 -11.11 -31.28 -11.29
CA LEU A 42 -9.73 -31.04 -11.74
C LEU A 42 -9.61 -29.79 -12.62
N LEU A 43 -10.60 -29.53 -13.48
CA LEU A 43 -10.66 -28.32 -14.30
C LEU A 43 -10.86 -27.07 -13.43
N ASP A 44 -11.77 -27.13 -12.45
CA ASP A 44 -12.01 -26.03 -11.53
C ASP A 44 -10.77 -25.71 -10.69
N ILE A 45 -10.07 -26.73 -10.19
CA ILE A 45 -8.82 -26.57 -9.46
C ILE A 45 -7.75 -25.90 -10.33
N ALA A 46 -7.60 -26.32 -11.59
CA ALA A 46 -6.67 -25.69 -12.51
C ALA A 46 -7.04 -24.21 -12.77
N GLY A 47 -8.35 -23.92 -12.89
CA GLY A 47 -8.87 -22.56 -12.99
C GLY A 47 -8.52 -21.70 -11.76
N PHE A 48 -8.75 -22.23 -10.56
CA PHE A 48 -8.39 -21.55 -9.31
C PHE A 48 -6.89 -21.33 -9.19
N GLN A 49 -6.06 -22.30 -9.57
CA GLN A 49 -4.61 -22.14 -9.55
C GLN A 49 -4.16 -20.99 -10.44
N SER A 50 -4.72 -20.86 -11.64
CA SER A 50 -4.45 -19.72 -12.53
C SER A 50 -4.89 -18.39 -11.92
N GLN A 51 -6.04 -18.35 -11.24
CA GLN A 51 -6.53 -17.13 -10.59
C GLN A 51 -5.65 -16.72 -9.41
N VAL A 52 -5.21 -17.69 -8.60
CA VAL A 52 -4.30 -17.46 -7.48
C VAL A 52 -2.98 -16.87 -7.97
N THR A 53 -2.35 -17.45 -9.00
CA THR A 53 -1.11 -16.90 -9.57
C THR A 53 -1.30 -15.48 -10.11
N SER A 54 -2.44 -15.19 -10.75
CA SER A 54 -2.75 -13.83 -11.21
C SER A 54 -2.90 -12.84 -10.05
N LEU A 55 -3.56 -13.25 -8.96
CA LEU A 55 -3.72 -12.43 -7.76
C LEU A 55 -2.38 -12.18 -7.07
N GLU A 56 -1.53 -13.20 -6.95
CA GLU A 56 -0.18 -13.07 -6.37
C GLU A 56 0.64 -12.04 -7.15
N GLN A 57 0.65 -12.10 -8.48
CA GLN A 57 1.36 -11.13 -9.32
C GLN A 57 0.84 -9.70 -9.13
N ARG A 58 -0.48 -9.53 -9.01
CA ARG A 58 -1.11 -8.23 -8.77
C ARG A 58 -0.73 -7.68 -7.40
N VAL A 59 -0.73 -8.52 -6.36
CA VAL A 59 -0.33 -8.14 -5.01
C VAL A 59 1.12 -7.70 -4.99
N THR A 60 2.04 -8.50 -5.55
CA THR A 60 3.47 -8.12 -5.64
C THR A 60 3.68 -6.79 -6.35
N THR A 61 2.93 -6.53 -7.42
CA THR A 61 3.02 -5.25 -8.16
C THR A 61 2.53 -4.07 -7.31
N VAL A 62 1.42 -4.24 -6.60
CA VAL A 62 0.87 -3.20 -5.72
C VAL A 62 1.81 -2.92 -4.55
N GLU A 63 2.37 -3.95 -3.93
CA GLU A 63 3.33 -3.82 -2.85
C GLU A 63 4.58 -3.04 -3.29
N ALA A 64 5.15 -3.37 -4.45
CA ALA A 64 6.29 -2.65 -5.01
C ALA A 64 5.99 -1.16 -5.26
N HIS A 65 4.78 -0.85 -5.77
CA HIS A 65 4.34 0.54 -5.96
C HIS A 65 4.17 1.28 -4.63
N ALA A 66 3.61 0.63 -3.61
CA ALA A 66 3.43 1.23 -2.29
C ALA A 66 4.78 1.56 -1.65
N THR A 67 5.75 0.64 -1.70
CA THR A 67 7.11 0.89 -1.21
C THR A 67 7.77 2.05 -1.94
N SER A 68 7.70 2.07 -3.28
CA SER A 68 8.28 3.18 -4.06
C SER A 68 7.63 4.53 -3.74
N SER A 69 6.31 4.57 -3.49
CA SER A 69 5.63 5.80 -3.09
C SER A 69 6.12 6.28 -1.72
N GLN A 70 6.25 5.37 -0.76
CA GLN A 70 6.73 5.70 0.58
C GLN A 70 8.16 6.25 0.56
N ASP A 71 9.05 5.68 -0.25
CA ASP A 71 10.42 6.18 -0.40
C ASP A 71 10.45 7.61 -0.95
N ARG A 72 9.57 7.91 -1.93
CA ARG A 72 9.44 9.26 -2.50
C ARG A 72 8.90 10.26 -1.48
N ASP A 73 7.93 9.86 -0.66
CA ASP A 73 7.38 10.72 0.38
C ASP A 73 8.44 11.07 1.44
N GLN A 74 9.29 10.10 1.80
CA GLN A 74 10.43 10.35 2.70
C GLN A 74 11.45 11.32 2.09
N GLU A 75 11.75 11.16 0.80
CA GLU A 75 12.65 12.05 0.07
C GLU A 75 12.10 13.48 0.00
N LEU A 76 10.79 13.64 -0.27
CA LEU A 76 10.12 14.94 -0.27
C LEU A 76 10.19 15.61 1.10
N LEU A 77 9.92 14.87 2.18
CA LEU A 77 10.03 15.41 3.55
C LEU A 77 11.44 15.88 3.87
N TYR A 78 12.45 15.12 3.46
CA TYR A 78 13.85 15.51 3.62
C TYR A 78 14.16 16.82 2.88
N PHE A 79 13.73 16.94 1.61
CA PHE A 79 13.97 18.16 0.83
C PHE A 79 13.22 19.37 1.40
N CYS A 80 11.96 19.20 1.85
CA CYS A 80 11.20 20.26 2.50
C CYS A 80 11.92 20.77 3.75
N SER A 81 12.38 19.87 4.63
CA SER A 81 13.15 20.26 5.82
C SER A 81 14.42 21.03 5.45
N LYS A 82 15.13 20.56 4.42
CA LYS A 82 16.35 21.22 3.95
C LYS A 82 16.08 22.59 3.34
N LEU A 83 14.97 22.78 2.65
CA LEU A 83 14.57 24.07 2.10
C LEU A 83 14.27 25.07 3.22
N ILE A 84 13.53 24.65 4.24
CA ILE A 84 13.26 25.48 5.43
C ILE A 84 14.57 25.89 6.09
N ASP A 85 15.48 24.93 6.33
CA ASP A 85 16.79 25.23 6.92
C ASP A 85 17.62 26.23 6.10
N LEU A 86 17.53 26.16 4.77
CA LEU A 86 18.25 27.06 3.86
C LEU A 86 17.60 28.44 3.83
N GLU A 87 16.27 28.51 3.84
CA GLU A 87 15.51 29.75 3.94
C GLU A 87 15.83 30.49 5.23
N ASP A 88 15.79 29.79 6.38
CA ASP A 88 16.15 30.34 7.68
C ASP A 88 17.60 30.83 7.73
N LYS A 89 18.53 30.11 7.11
CA LYS A 89 19.94 30.55 7.01
C LYS A 89 20.10 31.77 6.12
N SER A 90 19.35 31.84 5.02
CA SER A 90 19.40 32.97 4.09
C SER A 90 18.82 34.25 4.70
N HIS A 91 17.87 34.13 5.62
CA HIS A 91 17.19 35.27 6.25
C HIS A 91 17.63 35.56 7.68
N ARG A 92 18.57 34.77 8.24
CA ARG A 92 19.05 34.91 9.62
C ARG A 92 19.46 36.33 10.01
N ASP A 93 20.13 37.03 9.10
CA ASP A 93 20.66 38.37 9.34
C ASP A 93 19.76 39.47 8.75
N ASN A 94 18.62 39.10 8.15
CA ASN A 94 17.67 40.05 7.60
C ASN A 94 16.68 40.48 8.68
N ILE A 95 16.43 41.79 8.77
CA ILE A 95 15.44 42.35 9.69
C ILE A 95 14.34 42.99 8.85
N LEU A 96 13.09 42.67 9.17
CA LEU A 96 11.91 43.23 8.49
C LEU A 96 11.39 44.44 9.26
N PHE A 97 11.46 45.62 8.64
CA PHE A 97 10.85 46.84 9.17
C PHE A 97 9.39 46.93 8.72
N LEU A 98 8.45 46.72 9.65
CA LEU A 98 7.01 46.84 9.41
C LEU A 98 6.48 48.19 9.91
N GLY A 99 5.55 48.79 9.17
CA GLY A 99 4.83 49.99 9.61
C GLY A 99 5.57 51.32 9.42
N PHE A 100 6.66 51.34 8.64
CA PHE A 100 7.27 52.61 8.22
C PHE A 100 6.37 53.29 7.17
N PRO A 101 6.01 54.57 7.34
CA PRO A 101 5.34 55.33 6.30
C PRO A 101 6.20 55.42 5.04
N GLU A 102 5.59 55.27 3.86
CA GLU A 102 6.30 55.34 2.58
C GLU A 102 6.89 56.76 2.34
N ASN A 103 8.05 56.83 1.69
CA ASN A 103 8.74 58.07 1.27
C ASN A 103 9.31 58.97 2.39
N ILE A 104 9.39 58.51 3.63
CA ILE A 104 9.99 59.29 4.74
C ILE A 104 11.51 59.19 4.81
N GLU A 105 12.07 58.20 4.13
CA GLU A 105 13.51 57.89 4.08
C GLU A 105 14.32 58.89 3.23
N GLY A 106 13.64 59.70 2.40
CA GLY A 106 14.29 60.61 1.47
C GLY A 106 15.07 59.85 0.39
N ALA A 107 16.26 60.34 0.03
CA ALA A 107 17.10 59.74 -1.00
C ALA A 107 18.06 58.64 -0.47
N ASP A 108 18.22 58.51 0.86
CA ASP A 108 19.18 57.58 1.46
C ASP A 108 18.61 56.91 2.73
N ILE A 109 18.20 55.65 2.57
CA ILE A 109 17.69 54.80 3.64
C ILE A 109 18.71 54.53 4.75
N HIS A 110 20.02 54.51 4.45
CA HIS A 110 21.04 54.24 5.46
C HIS A 110 21.16 55.39 6.46
N SER A 111 21.20 56.63 5.97
CA SER A 111 21.23 57.82 6.82
C SER A 111 19.97 57.92 7.67
N TYR A 112 18.81 57.66 7.07
CA TYR A 112 17.53 57.66 7.78
C TYR A 112 17.47 56.61 8.90
N LEU A 113 17.87 55.36 8.63
CA LEU A 113 17.90 54.30 9.65
C LEU A 113 18.91 54.59 10.75
N LYS A 114 20.08 55.16 10.44
CA LYS A 114 21.11 55.51 11.43
C LYS A 114 20.62 56.57 12.43
N GLU A 115 19.79 57.51 12.00
CA GLU A 115 19.18 58.50 12.88
C GLU A 115 17.96 57.95 13.64
N THR A 116 17.17 57.10 12.99
CA THR A 116 15.85 56.69 13.48
C THR A 116 15.92 55.48 14.41
N LEU A 117 16.80 54.51 14.14
CA LEU A 117 16.94 53.32 14.98
C LEU A 117 17.33 53.62 16.44
N PRO A 118 18.30 54.50 16.75
CA PRO A 118 18.63 54.84 18.14
C PRO A 118 17.46 55.52 18.87
N LYS A 119 16.68 56.34 18.17
CA LYS A 119 15.50 57.03 18.72
C LYS A 119 14.36 56.06 19.04
N LEU A 120 14.14 55.05 18.21
CA LEU A 120 13.10 54.02 18.37
C LEU A 120 13.47 52.98 19.43
N THR A 121 14.73 52.54 19.45
CA THR A 121 15.19 51.44 20.31
C THR A 121 15.69 51.91 21.67
N GLY A 122 16.00 53.21 21.82
CA GLY A 122 16.64 53.75 23.03
C GLY A 122 18.08 53.27 23.23
N LEU A 123 18.64 52.50 22.27
CA LEU A 123 19.99 52.00 22.31
C LEU A 123 20.92 52.99 21.62
N THR A 124 21.85 53.57 22.38
CA THR A 124 22.95 54.34 21.82
C THR A 124 24.00 53.36 21.30
N PHE A 125 24.21 53.33 19.99
CA PHE A 125 25.31 52.59 19.39
C PHE A 125 26.62 53.33 19.69
N ASP A 126 27.28 53.00 20.80
CA ASP A 126 28.68 53.37 21.00
C ASP A 126 29.51 52.60 19.96
N PRO A 127 30.36 53.26 19.16
CA PRO A 127 31.18 52.57 18.18
C PRO A 127 32.13 51.58 18.90
N PRO A 128 32.33 50.37 18.37
CA PRO A 128 33.19 49.37 19.00
C PRO A 128 34.62 49.92 19.07
N GLY A 129 35.09 50.25 20.28
CA GLY A 129 36.45 50.73 20.53
C GLY A 129 36.60 51.92 21.48
N VAL A 130 35.52 52.55 21.95
CA VAL A 130 35.65 53.64 22.93
C VAL A 130 35.40 53.11 24.35
N SER A 131 36.38 52.37 24.87
CA SER A 131 36.48 52.13 26.32
C SER A 131 36.58 53.49 27.01
N LYS A 132 35.52 53.90 27.72
CA LYS A 132 35.56 55.04 28.64
C LYS A 132 36.64 54.76 29.68
N SER A 133 37.79 55.41 29.53
CA SER A 133 38.79 55.51 30.59
C SER A 133 38.23 56.43 31.66
N ALA A 134 38.49 56.03 32.91
CA ALA A 134 37.97 56.55 34.19
C ALA A 134 37.85 58.08 34.30
#